data_AF-A0A2R9CB17-F1
#
_entry.id   AF-A0A2R9CB17-F1
#
_cell.length_a   1.000
_cell.length_b   1.000
_cell.length_c   1.000
_cell.angle_alpha   90.00
_cell.angle_beta   90.00
_cell.angle_gamma   90.00
#
_symmetry.space_group_name_H-M   'P 1'
#
loop_
_entity.id
_entity.type
_entity.pdbx_description
1 polymer ?
#
loop_
_entity_poly.entity_id
_entity_poly.type
_entity_poly.pdbx_seq_one_letter_code
_entity_poly.pdbx_strand_id
1 'polypeptide(L)'
;MWQGCAVERPVGRMTSQTPLPQSPRPRRPTMSTVVELNVGGEFHTTTLGTLRKFPGSKLAEMFSSLAKASTDAEGRFFIDRPSTYFRPILDYLRTGQVPTQHIPEVYREAQFYEIKPLVKLLEDMPQIFGEQVSRKQFLLQVPGYSENLELMVRLARAEAITARKSSVLVCLVETEEQDAYYSEVLCFLQDKKMFKSVVKFGPWKAVLDNSDLMHCLEMDIKAQGYKVFSKFYLTYPTKRNEFHFNIYSFTFTWW
;
A
#
# COMPACT_ATOMS: atom_id res chain seq x y z
N MET A 1 47.67 80.91 -55.20
CA MET A 1 46.36 81.26 -55.80
C MET A 1 45.71 79.94 -56.22
N TRP A 2 44.62 79.42 -55.65
CA TRP A 2 43.66 79.82 -54.60
C TRP A 2 43.37 78.55 -53.72
N GLN A 3 43.20 78.56 -52.39
CA GLN A 3 41.98 78.87 -51.59
C GLN A 3 40.66 78.26 -52.16
N GLY A 4 39.76 77.61 -51.39
CA GLY A 4 39.72 77.26 -49.95
C GLY A 4 38.45 76.48 -49.52
N CYS A 5 38.35 76.13 -48.23
CA CYS A 5 37.24 75.50 -47.47
C CYS A 5 35.86 76.24 -47.54
N ALA A 6 34.71 75.78 -47.00
CA ALA A 6 34.10 74.48 -46.59
C ALA A 6 32.67 74.75 -46.00
N VAL A 7 31.79 73.72 -45.83
CA VAL A 7 30.70 73.63 -44.79
C VAL A 7 29.50 74.64 -44.92
N GLU A 8 28.21 74.44 -44.56
CA GLU A 8 27.40 73.34 -43.94
C GLU A 8 25.91 73.37 -44.45
N ARG A 9 24.96 72.71 -43.73
CA ARG A 9 23.50 72.96 -43.74
C ARG A 9 22.91 72.80 -42.31
N PRO A 10 21.81 73.50 -41.94
CA PRO A 10 21.47 73.73 -40.53
C PRO A 10 20.58 72.69 -39.82
N VAL A 11 20.95 72.44 -38.56
CA VAL A 11 20.16 72.20 -37.33
C VAL A 11 18.67 71.81 -37.45
N GLY A 12 18.35 70.62 -36.93
CA GLY A 12 16.99 70.20 -36.54
C GLY A 12 16.96 69.75 -35.06
N ARG A 13 15.98 70.28 -34.30
CA ARG A 13 15.78 70.15 -32.83
C ARG A 13 16.13 68.80 -32.17
N MET A 14 16.80 68.88 -31.02
CA MET A 14 16.81 67.83 -29.99
C MET A 14 15.46 67.74 -29.25
N THR A 15 14.95 66.51 -29.09
CA THR A 15 14.02 66.14 -28.00
C THR A 15 14.53 64.86 -27.34
N SER A 16 15.04 64.98 -26.12
CA SER A 16 15.51 63.84 -25.34
C SER A 16 14.32 63.07 -24.74
N GLN A 17 14.18 61.79 -25.10
CA GLN A 17 13.31 60.85 -24.40
C GLN A 17 14.16 59.76 -23.74
N THR A 18 14.21 59.77 -22.42
CA THR A 18 14.88 58.74 -21.61
C THR A 18 13.98 57.48 -21.55
N PRO A 19 14.50 56.27 -21.82
CA PRO A 19 13.70 55.05 -21.68
C PRO A 19 13.37 54.78 -20.20
N LEU A 20 12.10 54.46 -19.92
CA LEU A 20 11.67 54.00 -18.59
C LEU A 20 12.30 52.63 -18.25
N PRO A 21 12.61 52.37 -16.97
CA PRO A 21 13.18 51.09 -16.55
C PRO A 21 12.15 49.96 -16.73
N GLN A 22 12.49 48.95 -17.52
CA GLN A 22 11.64 47.78 -17.71
C GLN A 22 11.59 46.95 -16.41
N SER A 23 10.38 46.67 -15.93
CA SER A 23 10.17 45.77 -14.79
C SER A 23 10.70 44.36 -15.09
N PRO A 24 11.34 43.67 -14.13
CA PRO A 24 11.89 42.35 -14.37
C PRO A 24 10.76 41.36 -14.66
N ARG A 25 10.73 40.81 -15.88
CA ARG A 25 9.82 39.70 -16.23
C ARG A 25 10.06 38.53 -15.25
N PRO A 26 9.01 37.85 -14.77
CA PRO A 26 9.17 36.70 -13.90
C PRO A 26 10.00 35.63 -14.62
N ARG A 27 11.17 35.31 -14.06
CA ARG A 27 12.06 34.28 -14.61
C ARG A 27 11.32 32.95 -14.57
N ARG A 28 11.21 32.25 -15.71
CA ARG A 28 10.73 30.86 -15.73
C ARG A 28 11.61 30.06 -14.76
N PRO A 29 11.05 29.30 -13.80
CA PRO A 29 11.87 28.54 -12.85
C PRO A 29 12.78 27.58 -13.60
N THR A 30 14.09 27.78 -13.47
CA THR A 30 15.08 26.81 -13.92
C THR A 30 14.93 25.52 -13.10
N MET A 31 15.27 24.36 -13.69
CA MET A 31 15.07 23.03 -13.08
C MET A 31 15.80 22.81 -11.73
N SER A 32 16.55 23.79 -11.26
CA SER A 32 17.50 23.77 -10.15
C SER A 32 17.08 24.56 -8.90
N THR A 33 15.86 25.11 -8.84
CA THR A 33 15.38 25.76 -7.60
C THR A 33 15.27 24.74 -6.47
N VAL A 34 16.12 24.89 -5.44
CA VAL A 34 16.04 24.16 -4.17
C VAL A 34 14.78 24.60 -3.43
N VAL A 35 14.09 23.64 -2.83
CA VAL A 35 12.87 23.83 -2.02
C VAL A 35 12.92 22.99 -0.76
N GLU A 36 12.31 23.51 0.28
CA GLU A 36 12.13 22.83 1.56
C GLU A 36 10.68 22.38 1.72
N LEU A 37 10.53 21.16 2.23
CA LEU A 37 9.27 20.48 2.42
C LEU A 37 9.10 20.16 3.90
N ASN A 38 7.89 20.27 4.41
CA ASN A 38 7.46 19.78 5.71
C ASN A 38 6.41 18.68 5.44
N VAL A 39 6.77 17.42 5.69
CA VAL A 39 5.92 16.26 5.43
C VAL A 39 5.52 15.70 6.78
N GLY A 40 4.30 16.02 7.23
CA GLY A 40 3.78 15.57 8.53
C GLY A 40 4.64 15.96 9.75
N GLY A 41 5.46 17.01 9.65
CA GLY A 41 6.39 17.47 10.68
C GLY A 41 7.87 17.15 10.43
N GLU A 42 8.22 16.30 9.47
CA GLU A 42 9.62 16.04 9.09
C GLU A 42 10.06 16.94 7.92
N PHE A 43 11.27 17.49 8.00
CA PHE A 43 11.78 18.42 7.02
C PHE A 43 12.66 17.74 5.97
N HIS A 44 12.37 17.99 4.69
CA HIS A 44 13.14 17.45 3.57
C HIS A 44 13.53 18.55 2.57
N THR A 45 14.78 18.56 2.15
CA THR A 45 15.29 19.48 1.12
C THR A 45 15.44 18.74 -0.22
N THR A 46 14.97 19.35 -1.30
CA THR A 46 15.04 18.78 -2.65
C THR A 46 14.99 19.88 -3.72
N THR A 47 14.84 19.52 -5.00
CA THR A 47 14.65 20.51 -6.09
C THR A 47 13.26 20.41 -6.71
N LEU A 48 12.77 21.52 -7.28
CA LEU A 48 11.55 21.50 -8.11
C LEU A 48 11.67 20.53 -9.29
N GLY A 49 12.87 20.35 -9.87
CA GLY A 49 13.12 19.37 -10.92
C GLY A 49 12.88 17.93 -10.47
N THR A 50 13.31 17.58 -9.24
CA THR A 50 13.05 16.28 -8.63
C THR A 50 11.55 16.05 -8.42
N LEU A 51 10.84 17.00 -7.83
CA LEU A 51 9.40 16.88 -7.53
C LEU A 51 8.51 16.84 -8.77
N ARG A 52 8.93 17.50 -9.86
CA ARG A 52 8.22 17.53 -11.14
C ARG A 52 8.70 16.49 -12.16
N LYS A 53 9.61 15.57 -11.79
CA LYS A 53 10.24 14.60 -12.71
C LYS A 53 9.23 13.75 -13.49
N PHE A 54 8.09 13.42 -12.88
CA PHE A 54 7.00 12.69 -13.52
C PHE A 54 5.76 13.59 -13.63
N PRO A 55 5.50 14.20 -14.81
CA PRO A 55 4.28 14.96 -15.06
C PRO A 55 3.03 14.10 -14.82
N GLY A 56 1.98 14.69 -14.25
CA GLY A 56 0.76 13.96 -13.85
C GLY A 56 0.96 13.03 -12.65
N SER A 57 2.03 13.21 -11.87
CA SER A 57 2.10 12.78 -10.48
C SER A 57 1.60 13.91 -9.58
N LYS A 58 1.06 13.57 -8.41
CA LYS A 58 0.50 14.53 -7.46
C LYS A 58 1.53 15.53 -6.97
N LEU A 59 2.79 15.11 -6.81
CA LEU A 59 3.91 16.01 -6.50
C LEU A 59 4.15 16.98 -7.67
N ALA A 60 4.20 16.51 -8.91
CA ALA A 60 4.35 17.41 -10.05
C ALA A 60 3.22 18.45 -10.10
N GLU A 61 1.98 18.08 -9.77
CA GLU A 61 0.83 19.01 -9.73
C GLU A 61 0.90 20.02 -8.58
N MET A 62 1.09 19.55 -7.33
CA MET A 62 1.27 20.41 -6.14
C MET A 62 2.32 21.49 -6.40
N PHE A 63 3.44 21.09 -7.00
CA PHE A 63 4.57 21.98 -7.26
C PHE A 63 4.52 22.66 -8.63
N SER A 64 3.52 22.44 -9.49
CA SER A 64 3.42 23.10 -10.82
C SER A 64 3.01 24.56 -10.73
N SER A 65 2.13 24.92 -9.78
CA SER A 65 1.72 26.30 -9.53
C SER A 65 1.89 26.64 -8.05
N LEU A 66 2.83 27.54 -7.74
CA LEU A 66 3.12 27.99 -6.37
C LEU A 66 1.87 28.47 -5.60
N ALA A 67 0.88 29.02 -6.32
CA ALA A 67 -0.39 29.50 -5.76
C ALA A 67 -1.34 28.41 -5.20
N LYS A 68 -1.01 27.12 -5.33
CA LYS A 68 -1.83 26.00 -4.83
C LYS A 68 -1.19 25.22 -3.68
N ALA A 69 0.06 25.52 -3.33
CA ALA A 69 0.78 24.74 -2.33
C ALA A 69 0.64 25.36 -0.94
N SER A 70 0.14 24.58 0.02
CA SER A 70 0.13 24.96 1.44
C SER A 70 1.57 25.12 1.94
N THR A 71 1.80 26.05 2.86
CA THR A 71 3.08 26.23 3.54
C THR A 71 2.91 26.27 5.05
N ASP A 72 3.95 25.90 5.79
CA ASP A 72 4.02 26.07 7.24
C ASP A 72 4.39 27.51 7.64
N ALA A 73 4.54 27.76 8.94
CA ALA A 73 4.85 29.08 9.49
C ALA A 73 6.23 29.62 9.04
N GLU A 74 7.14 28.73 8.65
CA GLU A 74 8.47 29.04 8.14
C GLU A 74 8.49 29.19 6.61
N GLY A 75 7.35 29.01 5.93
CA GLY A 75 7.22 29.13 4.48
C GLY A 75 7.65 27.89 3.69
N ARG A 76 7.88 26.76 4.36
CA ARG A 76 8.22 25.47 3.71
C ARG A 76 6.95 24.81 3.22
N PHE A 77 7.02 24.09 2.11
CA PHE A 77 5.82 23.48 1.51
C PHE A 77 5.32 22.32 2.36
N PHE A 78 4.07 22.41 2.81
CA PHE A 78 3.48 21.43 3.71
C PHE A 78 2.74 20.32 2.95
N ILE A 79 3.02 19.07 3.31
CA ILE A 79 2.30 17.88 2.86
C ILE A 79 1.73 17.19 4.11
N ASP A 80 0.41 17.10 4.17
CA ASP A 80 -0.32 16.40 5.23
C ASP A 80 -0.26 14.88 5.04
N ARG A 81 0.94 14.31 5.24
CA ARG A 81 1.22 12.86 5.19
C ARG A 81 2.35 12.47 6.14
N PRO A 82 2.39 11.23 6.64
CA PRO A 82 3.54 10.69 7.36
C PRO A 82 4.81 10.71 6.51
N SER A 83 5.92 11.17 7.07
CA SER A 83 7.23 11.23 6.40
C SER A 83 7.95 9.89 6.25
N THR A 84 7.58 8.88 7.06
CA THR A 84 8.34 7.65 7.29
C THR A 84 8.79 6.95 6.01
N TYR A 85 7.98 6.98 4.96
CA TYR A 85 8.25 6.35 3.67
C TYR A 85 8.41 7.35 2.51
N PHE A 86 8.45 8.66 2.81
CA PHE A 86 8.65 9.72 1.81
C PHE A 86 10.10 9.77 1.30
N ARG A 87 11.10 9.39 2.11
CA ARG A 87 12.49 9.35 1.67
C ARG A 87 12.73 8.36 0.51
N PRO A 88 12.28 7.08 0.56
CA PRO A 88 12.27 6.19 -0.59
C PRO A 88 11.62 6.79 -1.86
N ILE A 89 10.52 7.54 -1.71
CA ILE A 89 9.87 8.25 -2.81
C ILE A 89 10.80 9.31 -3.41
N LEU A 90 11.39 10.18 -2.58
CA LEU A 90 12.36 11.19 -3.04
C LEU A 90 13.59 10.57 -3.70
N ASP A 91 14.09 9.45 -3.17
CA ASP A 91 15.29 8.81 -3.71
C ASP A 91 15.00 8.14 -5.07
N TYR A 92 13.82 7.54 -5.28
CA TYR A 92 13.36 7.15 -6.62
C TYR A 92 13.22 8.35 -7.57
N LEU A 93 12.65 9.47 -7.10
CA LEU A 93 12.58 10.70 -7.90
C LEU A 93 13.99 11.24 -8.23
N ARG A 94 15.00 11.06 -7.39
CA ARG A 94 16.39 11.43 -7.69
C ARG A 94 17.01 10.46 -8.70
N THR A 95 17.22 9.21 -8.31
CA THR A 95 18.07 8.23 -9.02
C THR A 95 17.32 7.34 -10.00
N GLY A 96 16.00 7.14 -9.81
CA GLY A 96 15.23 6.10 -10.49
C GLY A 96 15.39 4.69 -9.88
N GLN A 97 16.15 4.54 -8.79
CA GLN A 97 16.32 3.25 -8.12
C GLN A 97 15.05 2.88 -7.35
N VAL A 98 14.54 1.68 -7.61
CA VAL A 98 13.37 1.11 -6.92
C VAL A 98 13.78 0.73 -5.50
N PRO A 99 12.96 1.02 -4.46
CA PRO A 99 13.24 0.59 -3.09
C PRO A 99 13.32 -0.92 -2.97
N THR A 100 14.11 -1.40 -2.01
CA THR A 100 14.28 -2.84 -1.70
C THR A 100 13.77 -3.21 -0.29
N GLN A 101 13.26 -2.23 0.46
CA GLN A 101 12.77 -2.37 1.83
C GLN A 101 11.42 -1.66 1.96
N HIS A 102 10.59 -2.11 2.91
CA HIS A 102 9.26 -1.54 3.18
C HIS A 102 8.36 -1.45 1.92
N ILE A 103 8.43 -2.48 1.06
CA ILE A 103 7.76 -2.50 -0.25
C ILE A 103 6.25 -2.23 -0.14
N PRO A 104 5.47 -2.84 0.77
CA PRO A 104 4.04 -2.55 0.91
C PRO A 104 3.74 -1.12 1.41
N GLU A 105 4.64 -0.51 2.18
CA GLU A 105 4.51 0.85 2.68
C GLU A 105 4.82 1.86 1.57
N VAL A 106 5.96 1.70 0.89
CA VAL A 106 6.37 2.58 -0.21
C VAL A 106 5.44 2.44 -1.41
N TYR A 107 4.84 1.27 -1.64
CA TYR A 107 3.79 1.09 -2.65
C TYR A 107 2.57 1.98 -2.36
N ARG A 108 2.08 2.01 -1.12
CA ARG A 108 0.96 2.88 -0.70
C ARG A 108 1.28 4.37 -0.90
N GLU A 109 2.50 4.79 -0.57
CA GLU A 109 2.94 6.17 -0.85
C GLU A 109 3.09 6.45 -2.35
N ALA A 110 3.64 5.52 -3.13
CA ALA A 110 3.79 5.66 -4.58
C ALA A 110 2.43 5.80 -5.29
N GLN A 111 1.41 5.08 -4.81
CA GLN A 111 0.01 5.24 -5.22
C GLN A 111 -0.52 6.63 -4.81
N PHE A 112 -0.33 7.06 -3.57
CA PHE A 112 -0.82 8.36 -3.09
C PHE A 112 -0.19 9.56 -3.82
N TYR A 113 1.10 9.51 -4.14
CA TYR A 113 1.79 10.53 -4.93
C TYR A 113 1.60 10.36 -6.45
N GLU A 114 0.87 9.32 -6.87
CA GLU A 114 0.55 9.00 -8.28
C GLU A 114 1.80 8.84 -9.17
N ILE A 115 2.86 8.23 -8.63
CA ILE A 115 4.13 7.99 -9.34
C ILE A 115 3.99 6.70 -10.15
N LYS A 116 3.20 6.75 -11.23
CA LYS A 116 2.80 5.60 -12.05
C LYS A 116 3.95 4.67 -12.46
N PRO A 117 5.16 5.16 -12.83
CA PRO A 117 6.29 4.28 -13.14
C PRO A 117 6.80 3.48 -11.94
N LEU A 118 6.78 4.05 -10.73
CA LEU A 118 7.14 3.35 -9.50
C LEU A 118 6.05 2.35 -9.10
N VAL A 119 4.78 2.75 -9.14
CA VAL A 119 3.62 1.89 -8.84
C VAL A 119 3.71 0.59 -9.64
N LYS A 120 3.91 0.68 -10.96
CA LYS A 120 4.05 -0.48 -11.84
C LYS A 120 5.25 -1.38 -11.47
N LEU A 121 6.42 -0.78 -11.21
CA LEU A 121 7.62 -1.55 -10.84
C LEU A 121 7.47 -2.26 -9.48
N LEU A 122 6.66 -1.71 -8.57
CA LEU A 122 6.34 -2.35 -7.29
C LEU A 122 5.23 -3.40 -7.42
N GLU A 123 4.25 -3.23 -8.32
CA GLU A 123 3.23 -4.25 -8.63
C GLU A 123 3.83 -5.57 -9.12
N ASP A 124 4.91 -5.50 -9.90
CA ASP A 124 5.67 -6.67 -10.38
C ASP A 124 6.55 -7.32 -9.28
N MET A 125 6.71 -6.71 -8.09
CA MET A 125 7.52 -7.27 -7.00
C MET A 125 6.75 -8.37 -6.24
N PRO A 126 7.41 -9.47 -5.80
CA PRO A 126 6.74 -10.59 -5.12
C PRO A 126 5.89 -10.20 -3.91
N GLN A 127 6.29 -9.17 -3.15
CA GLN A 127 5.57 -8.71 -1.97
C GLN A 127 4.23 -8.03 -2.29
N ILE A 128 4.07 -7.47 -3.50
CA ILE A 128 2.83 -6.85 -3.96
C ILE A 128 2.07 -7.83 -4.86
N PHE A 129 2.74 -8.44 -5.83
CA PHE A 129 2.13 -9.42 -6.76
C PHE A 129 1.50 -10.60 -6.01
N GLY A 130 2.25 -11.23 -5.09
CA GLY A 130 1.77 -12.39 -4.35
C GLY A 130 0.55 -12.08 -3.47
N GLU A 131 0.52 -10.90 -2.84
CA GLU A 131 -0.58 -10.44 -2.00
C GLU A 131 -1.80 -9.99 -2.85
N GLN A 132 -1.58 -9.12 -3.83
CA GLN A 132 -2.66 -8.46 -4.58
C GLN A 132 -3.26 -9.32 -5.69
N VAL A 133 -2.45 -10.18 -6.33
CA VAL A 133 -2.88 -11.03 -7.45
C VAL A 133 -3.15 -12.43 -6.94
N SER A 134 -2.11 -13.17 -6.52
CA SER A 134 -2.26 -14.60 -6.18
C SER A 134 -3.18 -14.82 -4.97
N ARG A 135 -2.87 -14.19 -3.84
CA ARG A 135 -3.59 -14.41 -2.57
C ARG A 135 -5.01 -13.87 -2.62
N LYS A 136 -5.23 -12.63 -3.07
CA LYS A 136 -6.60 -12.10 -3.18
C LYS A 136 -7.47 -12.87 -4.18
N GLN A 137 -6.93 -13.24 -5.35
CA GLN A 137 -7.70 -14.03 -6.30
C GLN A 137 -8.07 -15.41 -5.72
N PHE A 138 -7.16 -16.02 -4.94
CA PHE A 138 -7.44 -17.25 -4.20
C PHE A 138 -8.54 -17.09 -3.15
N LEU A 139 -8.44 -16.07 -2.28
CA LEU A 139 -9.43 -15.84 -1.23
C LEU A 139 -10.83 -15.55 -1.79
N LEU A 140 -10.93 -14.93 -2.97
CA LEU A 140 -12.20 -14.77 -3.70
C LEU A 140 -12.80 -16.10 -4.19
N GLN A 141 -12.03 -17.19 -4.28
CA GLN A 141 -12.53 -18.54 -4.58
C GLN A 141 -12.94 -19.34 -3.33
N VAL A 142 -12.71 -18.82 -2.11
CA VAL A 142 -13.03 -19.51 -0.85
C VAL A 142 -14.33 -18.93 -0.28
N PRO A 143 -15.48 -19.66 -0.35
CA PRO A 143 -16.77 -19.11 0.05
C PRO A 143 -16.83 -18.72 1.52
N GLY A 144 -17.34 -17.51 1.79
CA GLY A 144 -17.52 -17.00 3.16
C GLY A 144 -16.22 -16.80 3.94
N TYR A 145 -15.06 -16.65 3.28
CA TYR A 145 -13.76 -16.55 3.96
C TYR A 145 -13.74 -15.47 5.07
N SER A 146 -14.25 -14.27 4.77
CA SER A 146 -14.36 -13.14 5.70
C SER A 146 -15.23 -13.46 6.91
N GLU A 147 -16.41 -14.04 6.67
CA GLU A 147 -17.44 -14.36 7.65
C GLU A 147 -16.98 -15.50 8.57
N ASN A 148 -16.31 -16.51 7.99
CA ASN A 148 -15.73 -17.64 8.71
C ASN A 148 -14.51 -17.21 9.54
N LEU A 149 -13.68 -16.28 9.03
CA LEU A 149 -12.58 -15.67 9.77
C LEU A 149 -13.09 -14.86 10.98
N GLU A 150 -14.12 -14.02 10.79
CA GLU A 150 -14.74 -13.28 11.88
C GLU A 150 -15.36 -14.23 12.92
N LEU A 151 -16.07 -15.27 12.47
CA LEU A 151 -16.64 -16.31 13.32
C LEU A 151 -15.55 -17.00 14.15
N MET A 152 -14.41 -17.33 13.56
CA MET A 152 -13.28 -17.95 14.26
C MET A 152 -12.74 -17.04 15.37
N VAL A 153 -12.51 -15.76 15.07
CA VAL A 153 -12.05 -14.77 16.06
C VAL A 153 -13.09 -14.58 17.17
N ARG A 154 -14.38 -14.55 16.83
CA ARG A 154 -15.49 -14.44 17.80
C ARG A 154 -15.56 -15.63 18.76
N LEU A 155 -15.44 -16.85 18.24
CA LEU A 155 -15.40 -18.07 19.05
C LEU A 155 -14.16 -18.10 19.96
N ALA A 156 -13.00 -17.76 19.41
CA ALA A 156 -11.76 -17.70 20.17
C ALA A 156 -11.83 -16.68 21.33
N ARG A 157 -12.44 -15.50 21.10
CA ARG A 157 -12.69 -14.48 22.14
C ARG A 157 -13.65 -14.97 23.23
N ALA A 158 -14.72 -15.70 22.86
CA ALA A 158 -15.70 -16.20 23.82
C ALA A 158 -15.08 -17.22 24.80
N GLU A 159 -14.17 -18.06 24.33
CA GLU A 159 -13.41 -19.00 25.17
C GLU A 159 -12.32 -18.32 26.02
N ALA A 160 -11.75 -17.21 25.55
CA ALA A 160 -10.69 -16.47 26.24
C ALA A 160 -11.08 -15.94 27.64
N ILE A 161 -12.38 -15.80 27.90
CA ILE A 161 -12.95 -15.34 29.18
C ILE A 161 -12.48 -16.21 30.35
N THR A 162 -12.24 -17.51 30.12
CA THR A 162 -11.90 -18.47 31.17
C THR A 162 -10.45 -18.98 31.12
N ALA A 163 -9.67 -18.64 30.10
CA ALA A 163 -8.34 -19.20 29.89
C ALA A 163 -7.38 -18.28 29.10
N ARG A 164 -6.09 -18.32 29.47
CA ARG A 164 -4.99 -17.62 28.76
C ARG A 164 -4.88 -17.99 27.28
N LYS A 165 -5.35 -19.18 26.92
CA LYS A 165 -5.39 -19.71 25.56
C LYS A 165 -6.78 -20.24 25.24
N SER A 166 -7.24 -20.02 24.02
CA SER A 166 -8.43 -20.65 23.45
C SER A 166 -8.08 -21.34 22.13
N SER A 167 -8.92 -22.30 21.73
CA SER A 167 -8.61 -23.17 20.59
C SER A 167 -9.84 -23.41 19.73
N VAL A 168 -9.83 -22.85 18.52
CA VAL A 168 -10.88 -23.06 17.53
C VAL A 168 -10.42 -24.12 16.54
N LEU A 169 -11.28 -25.08 16.22
CA LEU A 169 -11.03 -26.01 15.13
C LEU A 169 -11.44 -25.39 13.80
N VAL A 170 -10.62 -25.64 12.78
CA VAL A 170 -10.90 -25.36 11.39
C VAL A 170 -10.99 -26.68 10.66
N CYS A 171 -12.15 -26.93 10.05
CA CYS A 171 -12.38 -28.08 9.18
C CYS A 171 -12.32 -27.60 7.73
N LEU A 172 -11.39 -28.16 6.97
CA LEU A 172 -11.23 -27.86 5.56
C LEU A 172 -12.11 -28.81 4.74
N VAL A 173 -12.90 -28.22 3.85
CA VAL A 173 -13.79 -28.92 2.91
C VAL A 173 -13.28 -28.55 1.52
N GLU A 174 -12.74 -29.53 0.81
CA GLU A 174 -12.12 -29.34 -0.51
C GLU A 174 -13.14 -29.50 -1.64
N THR A 175 -14.20 -30.32 -1.45
CA THR A 175 -15.15 -30.66 -2.51
C THR A 175 -16.62 -30.57 -2.07
N GLU A 176 -17.54 -30.44 -3.04
CA GLU A 176 -19.00 -30.42 -2.78
C GLU A 176 -19.48 -31.72 -2.14
N GLU A 177 -18.87 -32.86 -2.54
CA GLU A 177 -19.16 -34.18 -1.98
C GLU A 177 -18.73 -34.27 -0.52
N GLN A 178 -17.59 -33.66 -0.15
CA GLN A 178 -17.22 -33.52 1.25
C GLN A 178 -18.23 -32.63 2.01
N ASP A 179 -18.73 -31.55 1.42
CA ASP A 179 -19.66 -30.66 2.12
C ASP A 179 -20.98 -31.37 2.50
N ALA A 180 -21.45 -32.28 1.65
CA ALA A 180 -22.62 -33.12 1.92
C ALA A 180 -22.49 -33.97 3.21
N TYR A 181 -21.27 -34.37 3.59
CA TYR A 181 -21.00 -35.14 4.81
C TYR A 181 -20.53 -34.28 5.99
N TYR A 182 -20.32 -32.97 5.82
CA TYR A 182 -19.79 -32.07 6.87
C TYR A 182 -20.61 -32.15 8.18
N SER A 183 -21.93 -32.24 8.09
CA SER A 183 -22.82 -32.37 9.25
C SER A 183 -22.54 -33.62 10.10
N GLU A 184 -22.16 -34.75 9.50
CA GLU A 184 -21.78 -35.95 10.25
C GLU A 184 -20.47 -35.76 11.01
N VAL A 185 -19.50 -35.07 10.39
CA VAL A 185 -18.21 -34.73 11.02
C VAL A 185 -18.42 -33.77 12.18
N LEU A 186 -19.27 -32.76 12.00
CA LEU A 186 -19.60 -31.78 13.04
C LEU A 186 -20.21 -32.45 14.28
N CYS A 187 -21.19 -33.34 14.09
CA CYS A 187 -21.78 -34.12 15.18
C CYS A 187 -20.73 -34.97 15.91
N PHE A 188 -19.85 -35.68 15.19
CA PHE A 188 -18.77 -36.47 15.79
C PHE A 188 -17.81 -35.62 16.65
N LEU A 189 -17.40 -34.44 16.16
CA LEU A 189 -16.50 -33.54 16.88
C LEU A 189 -17.14 -32.97 18.16
N GLN A 190 -18.45 -32.69 18.10
CA GLN A 190 -19.24 -32.18 19.22
C GLN A 190 -19.54 -33.26 20.28
N ASP A 191 -19.96 -34.47 19.86
CA ASP A 191 -20.29 -35.60 20.74
C ASP A 191 -19.11 -36.02 21.62
N LYS A 192 -17.89 -35.96 21.08
CA LYS A 192 -16.66 -36.22 21.82
C LYS A 192 -16.39 -35.22 22.95
N LYS A 193 -17.16 -34.13 23.06
CA LYS A 193 -16.92 -32.94 23.91
C LYS A 193 -15.54 -32.30 23.70
N MET A 194 -14.84 -32.64 22.61
CA MET A 194 -13.45 -32.25 22.41
C MET A 194 -13.34 -30.76 22.05
N PHE A 195 -14.28 -30.22 21.26
CA PHE A 195 -14.30 -28.80 20.89
C PHE A 195 -15.74 -28.29 20.75
N LYS A 196 -16.01 -27.11 21.30
CA LYS A 196 -17.30 -26.40 21.14
C LYS A 196 -17.36 -25.51 19.90
N SER A 197 -16.19 -25.24 19.32
CA SER A 197 -15.95 -24.20 18.34
C SER A 197 -15.28 -24.81 17.11
N VAL A 198 -16.08 -25.13 16.09
CA VAL A 198 -15.61 -25.63 14.78
C VAL A 198 -16.08 -24.66 13.69
N VAL A 199 -15.16 -24.24 12.83
CA VAL A 199 -15.42 -23.37 11.68
C VAL A 199 -15.12 -24.14 10.40
N LYS A 200 -16.01 -24.03 9.41
CA LYS A 200 -15.85 -24.60 8.08
C LYS A 200 -15.15 -23.59 7.17
N PHE A 201 -14.24 -24.05 6.32
CA PHE A 201 -13.85 -23.31 5.11
C PHE A 201 -14.03 -24.21 3.89
N GLY A 202 -14.55 -23.63 2.80
CA GLY A 202 -14.91 -24.36 1.58
C GLY A 202 -16.37 -24.79 1.48
N PRO A 203 -16.74 -25.54 0.42
CA PRO A 203 -15.86 -26.07 -0.64
C PRO A 203 -15.21 -24.97 -1.51
N TRP A 204 -13.98 -25.17 -1.98
CA TRP A 204 -13.30 -24.24 -2.91
C TRP A 204 -12.64 -24.99 -4.08
N LYS A 205 -12.73 -24.43 -5.30
CA LYS A 205 -12.22 -25.07 -6.54
C LYS A 205 -10.95 -24.37 -7.03
N ALA A 206 -9.98 -24.20 -6.14
CA ALA A 206 -8.71 -23.53 -6.45
C ALA A 206 -7.57 -24.54 -6.72
N VAL A 207 -6.51 -24.06 -7.36
CA VAL A 207 -5.27 -24.82 -7.60
C VAL A 207 -4.39 -24.90 -6.34
N LEU A 208 -4.63 -23.99 -5.37
CA LEU A 208 -3.86 -23.84 -4.14
C LEU A 208 -4.39 -24.76 -3.03
N ASP A 209 -3.50 -25.21 -2.16
CA ASP A 209 -3.73 -26.32 -1.25
C ASP A 209 -4.15 -25.88 0.17
N ASN A 210 -4.32 -26.85 1.06
CA ASN A 210 -4.66 -26.61 2.46
C ASN A 210 -3.62 -25.76 3.20
N SER A 211 -2.32 -25.90 2.89
CA SER A 211 -1.25 -25.10 3.48
C SER A 211 -1.36 -23.62 3.09
N ASP A 212 -1.72 -23.33 1.84
CA ASP A 212 -1.94 -21.96 1.36
C ASP A 212 -3.09 -21.26 2.11
N LEU A 213 -4.23 -21.95 2.29
CA LEU A 213 -5.35 -21.42 3.07
C LEU A 213 -4.98 -21.20 4.54
N MET A 214 -4.31 -22.17 5.15
CA MET A 214 -3.86 -22.09 6.54
C MET A 214 -2.87 -20.94 6.76
N HIS A 215 -1.97 -20.69 5.79
CA HIS A 215 -1.09 -19.54 5.81
C HIS A 215 -1.86 -18.22 5.71
N CYS A 216 -2.86 -18.12 4.82
CA CYS A 216 -3.72 -16.94 4.70
C CYS A 216 -4.47 -16.63 6.01
N LEU A 217 -5.06 -17.65 6.64
CA LEU A 217 -5.77 -17.51 7.91
C LEU A 217 -4.82 -17.03 9.02
N GLU A 218 -3.64 -17.63 9.15
CA GLU A 218 -2.66 -17.15 10.12
C GLU A 218 -2.22 -15.71 9.86
N MET A 219 -2.02 -15.31 8.60
CA MET A 219 -1.68 -13.94 8.23
C MET A 219 -2.77 -12.94 8.63
N ASP A 220 -4.03 -13.20 8.29
CA ASP A 220 -5.12 -12.25 8.57
C ASP A 220 -5.45 -12.15 10.06
N ILE A 221 -5.35 -13.27 10.80
CA ILE A 221 -5.51 -13.26 12.26
C ILE A 221 -4.36 -12.45 12.91
N LYS A 222 -3.12 -12.60 12.44
CA LYS A 222 -1.97 -11.81 12.93
C LYS A 222 -2.08 -10.33 12.53
N ALA A 223 -2.61 -10.02 11.35
CA ALA A 223 -2.85 -8.65 10.90
C ALA A 223 -3.91 -7.92 11.76
N GLN A 224 -4.86 -8.65 12.35
CA GLN A 224 -5.79 -8.13 13.36
C GLN A 224 -5.16 -7.98 14.76
N GLY A 225 -3.87 -8.29 14.93
CA GLY A 225 -3.11 -8.12 16.18
C GLY A 225 -3.12 -9.33 17.13
N TYR A 226 -3.70 -10.47 16.74
CA TYR A 226 -3.72 -11.66 17.61
C TYR A 226 -2.44 -12.48 17.52
N LYS A 227 -2.05 -13.07 18.67
CA LYS A 227 -1.05 -14.14 18.71
C LYS A 227 -1.74 -15.48 18.46
N VAL A 228 -1.58 -16.03 17.27
CA VAL A 228 -2.13 -17.34 16.88
C VAL A 228 -1.04 -18.26 16.32
N PHE A 229 -1.23 -19.55 16.53
CA PHE A 229 -0.49 -20.63 15.88
C PHE A 229 -1.47 -21.74 15.49
N SER A 230 -1.40 -22.21 14.26
CA SER A 230 -2.15 -23.37 13.79
C SER A 230 -1.32 -24.65 13.86
N LYS A 231 -2.00 -25.78 14.05
CA LYS A 231 -1.40 -27.11 13.90
C LYS A 231 -2.39 -28.05 13.23
N PHE A 232 -1.87 -28.99 12.44
CA PHE A 232 -2.65 -30.15 12.05
C PHE A 232 -3.16 -30.87 13.30
N TYR A 233 -4.44 -31.25 13.29
CA TYR A 233 -5.09 -31.86 14.44
C TYR A 233 -5.37 -33.35 14.21
N LEU A 234 -6.16 -33.66 13.18
CA LEU A 234 -6.40 -35.03 12.71
C LEU A 234 -6.98 -35.00 11.30
N THR A 235 -6.91 -36.15 10.63
CA THR A 235 -7.74 -36.44 9.45
C THR A 235 -8.90 -37.32 9.89
N TYR A 236 -10.14 -36.92 9.59
CA TYR A 236 -11.33 -37.72 9.88
C TYR A 236 -11.78 -38.48 8.61
N PRO A 237 -11.71 -39.82 8.56
CA PRO A 237 -12.31 -40.60 7.49
C PRO A 237 -13.83 -40.66 7.66
N THR A 238 -14.60 -40.49 6.58
CA THR A 238 -16.04 -40.76 6.61
C THR A 238 -16.34 -42.23 6.85
N LYS A 239 -17.55 -42.57 7.29
CA LYS A 239 -17.98 -43.96 7.54
C LYS A 239 -17.89 -44.89 6.31
N ARG A 240 -17.74 -44.33 5.10
CA ARG A 240 -17.54 -45.06 3.85
C ARG A 240 -16.08 -45.11 3.37
N ASN A 241 -15.14 -44.49 4.08
CA ASN A 241 -13.74 -44.31 3.69
C ASN A 241 -13.51 -43.57 2.35
N GLU A 242 -14.54 -43.01 1.73
CA GLU A 242 -14.46 -42.29 0.45
C GLU A 242 -13.81 -40.91 0.59
N PHE A 243 -13.92 -40.27 1.77
CA PHE A 243 -13.49 -38.90 1.99
C PHE A 243 -12.74 -38.72 3.32
N HIS A 244 -11.81 -37.78 3.32
CA HIS A 244 -10.91 -37.45 4.43
C HIS A 244 -10.99 -35.95 4.70
N PHE A 245 -11.43 -35.57 5.91
CA PHE A 245 -11.47 -34.16 6.31
C PHE A 245 -10.19 -33.79 7.06
N ASN A 246 -9.48 -32.79 6.55
CA ASN A 246 -8.29 -32.25 7.22
C ASN A 246 -8.72 -31.20 8.25
N ILE A 247 -8.50 -31.51 9.53
CA ILE A 247 -8.89 -30.66 10.64
C ILE A 247 -7.62 -30.09 11.28
N TYR A 248 -7.66 -28.78 11.51
CA TYR A 248 -6.58 -28.01 12.13
C TYR A 248 -7.08 -27.33 13.40
N SER A 249 -6.17 -27.06 14.33
CA SER A 249 -6.47 -26.35 15.58
C SER A 249 -5.70 -25.04 15.61
N PHE A 250 -6.42 -23.91 15.62
CA PHE A 250 -5.87 -22.57 15.80
C PHE A 250 -5.88 -22.23 17.29
N THR A 251 -4.70 -22.12 17.90
CA THR A 251 -4.54 -21.76 19.30
C THR A 251 -4.21 -20.28 19.43
N PHE A 252 -5.10 -19.52 20.06
CA PHE A 252 -4.95 -18.10 20.35
C PHE A 252 -4.29 -17.93 21.73
N THR A 253 -3.45 -16.90 21.91
CA THR A 253 -2.83 -16.55 23.20
C THR A 253 -3.12 -15.08 23.52
N TRP A 254 -3.77 -14.83 24.66
CA TRP A 254 -4.42 -13.54 24.96
C TRP A 254 -3.59 -12.60 25.83
N TRP A 255 -2.79 -13.16 26.74
CA TRP A 255 -1.78 -12.48 27.56
C TRP A 255 -0.56 -13.39 27.76
#